data_AF-A0A0S1X8Y0-F1
#
_entry.id   AF-A0A0S1X8Y0-F1
#
_cell.length_a   1.000
_cell.length_b   1.000
_cell.length_c   1.000
_cell.angle_alpha   90.00
_cell.angle_beta   90.00
_cell.angle_gamma   90.00
#
_symmetry.space_group_name_H-M   'P 1'
#
loop_
_entity.id
_entity.type
_entity.pdbx_description
1 polymer ?
#
loop_
_entity_poly.entity_id
_entity_poly.type
_entity_poly.pdbx_seq_one_letter_code
_entity_poly.pdbx_strand_id
1 'polypeptide(L)'
;MSYHDADFSKIIKSKNFQLIVLGFTVLCIFRALYPHPHIKDVSSKAFYEALIGYTVISAFLIFSYELLGNAFSKGNELDKALPHEKWLIRISAILFLDFWLALPKDDRWLILVSWLSGVVSAYYTVKMQLRMVDLV
;
A
#
# COMPACT_ATOMS: atom_id res chain seq x y z
N MET A 1 27.86 -2.23 -6.84
CA MET A 1 26.68 -1.46 -7.29
C MET A 1 26.32 -0.44 -6.21
N SER A 2 26.47 0.85 -6.51
CA SER A 2 25.88 1.92 -5.70
C SER A 2 24.51 2.25 -6.30
N TYR A 3 23.50 2.42 -5.45
CA TYR A 3 22.17 2.84 -5.86
C TYR A 3 21.98 4.29 -5.44
N HIS A 4 21.71 5.17 -6.41
CA HIS A 4 21.34 6.55 -6.13
C HIS A 4 19.83 6.72 -6.17
N ASP A 5 19.29 7.17 -5.04
CA ASP A 5 17.88 7.50 -4.93
C ASP A 5 17.57 8.78 -5.72
N ALA A 6 16.43 8.80 -6.39
CA ALA A 6 15.93 10.01 -7.02
C ALA A 6 15.52 11.04 -5.96
N ASP A 7 15.74 12.32 -6.26
CA ASP A 7 15.29 13.40 -5.39
C ASP A 7 13.79 13.31 -5.09
N PHE A 8 13.43 13.58 -3.84
CA PHE A 8 12.05 13.61 -3.36
C PHE A 8 11.12 14.45 -4.27
N SER A 9 11.59 15.63 -4.69
CA SER A 9 10.87 16.52 -5.61
C SER A 9 10.58 15.88 -6.97
N LYS A 10 11.53 15.09 -7.48
CA LYS A 10 11.39 14.37 -8.76
C LYS A 10 10.36 13.24 -8.66
N ILE A 11 10.31 12.55 -7.52
CA ILE A 11 9.35 11.47 -7.26
C ILE A 11 7.92 12.03 -7.21
N ILE A 12 7.67 13.05 -6.39
CA ILE A 12 6.31 13.62 -6.20
C ILE A 12 5.78 14.30 -7.45
N LYS A 13 6.66 14.92 -8.25
CA LYS A 13 6.27 15.56 -9.51
C LYS A 13 6.13 14.56 -10.67
N SER A 14 6.49 13.30 -10.48
CA SER A 14 6.36 12.30 -11.55
C SER A 14 4.89 12.01 -11.85
N LYS A 15 4.58 11.82 -13.14
CA LYS A 15 3.23 11.42 -13.57
C LYS A 15 2.79 10.09 -12.95
N ASN A 16 3.73 9.15 -12.79
CA ASN A 16 3.45 7.85 -12.19
C ASN A 16 3.00 7.98 -10.73
N PHE A 17 3.71 8.78 -9.92
CA PHE A 17 3.31 9.02 -8.53
C PHE A 17 1.91 9.63 -8.45
N GLN A 18 1.66 10.69 -9.23
CA GLN A 18 0.37 11.36 -9.25
C GLN A 18 -0.77 10.44 -9.67
N LEU A 19 -0.54 9.57 -10.67
CA LEU A 19 -1.54 8.63 -11.16
C LEU A 19 -1.85 7.54 -10.12
N ILE A 20 -0.83 6.99 -9.46
CA ILE A 20 -1.03 5.99 -8.40
C ILE A 20 -1.76 6.61 -7.20
N VAL A 21 -1.35 7.81 -6.76
CA VAL A 21 -2.01 8.55 -5.67
C VAL A 21 -3.46 8.88 -6.02
N LEU A 22 -3.73 9.29 -7.26
CA LEU A 22 -5.10 9.52 -7.73
C LEU A 22 -5.93 8.24 -7.64
N GLY A 23 -5.38 7.09 -8.07
CA GLY A 23 -6.03 5.79 -7.96
C GLY A 23 -6.41 5.45 -6.53
N PHE A 24 -5.47 5.55 -5.58
CA PHE A 24 -5.75 5.34 -4.16
C PHE A 24 -6.77 6.35 -3.62
N THR A 25 -6.69 7.61 -4.03
CA THR A 25 -7.63 8.66 -3.60
C THR A 25 -9.06 8.32 -4.06
N VAL A 26 -9.24 7.92 -5.32
CA VAL A 26 -10.55 7.51 -5.84
C VAL A 26 -11.10 6.30 -5.10
N LEU A 27 -10.26 5.29 -4.84
CA LEU A 27 -10.67 4.11 -4.06
C LEU A 27 -11.08 4.47 -2.63
N CYS A 28 -10.35 5.36 -1.97
CA CYS A 28 -10.68 5.85 -0.63
C CYS A 28 -11.97 6.67 -0.62
N ILE A 29 -12.18 7.56 -1.59
CA ILE A 29 -13.43 8.33 -1.71
C ILE A 29 -14.61 7.39 -1.90
N PHE A 30 -14.51 6.44 -2.83
CA PHE A 30 -15.57 5.45 -3.06
C PHE A 30 -15.91 4.71 -1.76
N ARG A 31 -14.89 4.26 -1.02
CA ARG A 31 -15.13 3.52 0.23
C ARG A 31 -15.68 4.39 1.35
N ALA A 32 -15.31 5.67 1.43
CA ALA A 32 -15.89 6.61 2.39
C ALA A 32 -17.37 6.89 2.12
N LEU A 33 -17.80 6.81 0.86
CA LEU A 33 -19.21 6.91 0.47
C LEU A 33 -19.98 5.60 0.74
N TYR A 34 -19.30 4.46 0.63
CA TYR A 34 -19.85 3.13 0.86
C TYR A 34 -19.07 2.39 1.94
N PRO A 35 -19.19 2.76 3.24
CA PRO A 35 -18.48 2.11 4.33
C PRO A 35 -18.97 0.67 4.57
N HIS A 36 -18.30 -0.06 5.47
CA HIS A 36 -18.66 -1.44 5.78
C HIS A 36 -20.09 -1.52 6.36
N PRO A 37 -20.98 -2.36 5.80
CA PRO A 37 -22.40 -2.33 6.15
C PRO A 37 -22.69 -2.79 7.58
N HIS A 38 -21.84 -3.65 8.14
CA HIS A 38 -22.04 -4.27 9.45
C HIS A 38 -21.17 -3.69 10.58
N ILE A 39 -20.26 -2.77 10.27
CA ILE A 39 -19.38 -2.16 11.29
C ILE A 39 -19.82 -0.72 11.47
N LYS A 40 -20.39 -0.41 12.65
CA LYS A 40 -20.87 0.94 12.96
C LYS A 40 -19.73 1.85 13.38
N ASP A 41 -18.99 1.45 14.40
CA ASP A 41 -17.94 2.23 15.03
C ASP A 41 -16.74 1.35 15.42
N VAL A 42 -15.66 2.02 15.81
CA VAL A 42 -14.40 1.39 16.25
C VAL A 42 -14.48 0.68 17.60
N SER A 43 -15.51 0.94 18.40
CA SER A 43 -15.68 0.32 19.72
C SER A 43 -16.26 -1.10 19.62
N SER A 44 -16.86 -1.42 18.47
CA SER A 44 -17.46 -2.73 18.23
C SER A 44 -16.42 -3.85 18.13
N LYS A 45 -16.70 -4.99 18.78
CA LYS A 45 -15.88 -6.21 18.63
C LYS A 45 -15.76 -6.64 17.16
N ALA A 46 -16.82 -6.43 16.38
CA ALA A 46 -16.88 -6.73 14.96
C ALA A 46 -15.83 -5.96 14.14
N PHE A 47 -15.49 -4.72 14.53
CA PHE A 47 -14.42 -3.97 13.89
C PHE A 47 -13.06 -4.67 14.03
N TYR A 48 -12.71 -5.08 15.25
CA TYR A 48 -11.43 -5.76 15.51
C TYR A 48 -11.38 -7.17 14.92
N GLU A 49 -12.48 -7.93 14.96
CA GLU A 49 -12.57 -9.23 14.30
C GLU A 49 -12.39 -9.10 12.78
N ALA A 50 -13.04 -8.11 12.16
CA ALA A 50 -12.87 -7.82 10.75
C ALA A 50 -11.44 -7.36 10.43
N LEU A 51 -10.87 -6.45 11.23
CA LEU A 51 -9.53 -5.94 11.04
C LEU A 51 -8.50 -7.08 11.09
N ILE A 52 -8.53 -7.91 12.13
CA ILE A 52 -7.64 -9.08 12.26
C ILE A 52 -7.85 -10.06 11.10
N GLY A 53 -9.10 -10.34 10.74
CA GLY A 53 -9.44 -11.23 9.64
C GLY A 53 -8.88 -10.74 8.32
N TYR A 54 -9.06 -9.46 8.01
CA TYR A 54 -8.49 -8.83 6.82
C TYR A 54 -6.97 -8.80 6.88
N THR A 55 -6.34 -8.49 8.01
CA THR A 55 -4.87 -8.51 8.15
C THR A 55 -4.29 -9.87 7.77
N VAL A 56 -4.87 -10.97 8.27
CA VAL A 56 -4.40 -12.33 7.97
C VAL A 56 -4.54 -12.63 6.47
N ILE A 57 -5.69 -12.28 5.87
CA ILE A 57 -5.95 -12.50 4.44
C ILE A 57 -5.01 -11.64 3.59
N SER A 58 -4.91 -10.34 3.87
CA SER A 58 -4.05 -9.37 3.20
C SER A 58 -2.59 -9.82 3.23
N ALA A 59 -2.09 -10.21 4.41
CA ALA A 59 -0.75 -10.72 4.57
C ALA A 59 -0.54 -11.99 3.73
N PHE A 60 -1.45 -12.97 3.85
CA PHE A 60 -1.37 -14.20 3.07
C PHE A 60 -1.33 -13.95 1.55
N LEU A 61 -2.18 -13.05 1.04
CA LEU A 61 -2.23 -12.70 -0.37
C LEU A 61 -0.94 -12.01 -0.83
N ILE A 62 -0.42 -11.06 -0.05
CA ILE A 62 0.81 -10.32 -0.39
C ILE A 62 2.01 -11.28 -0.43
N PHE A 63 2.17 -12.14 0.58
CA PHE A 63 3.24 -13.12 0.59
C PHE A 63 3.09 -14.16 -0.52
N SER A 64 1.86 -14.62 -0.80
CA SER A 64 1.60 -15.56 -1.89
C SER A 64 1.93 -14.94 -3.25
N TYR A 65 1.54 -13.69 -3.48
CA TYR A 65 1.87 -12.95 -4.70
C TYR A 65 3.38 -12.82 -4.89
N GLU A 66 4.12 -12.50 -3.83
CA GLU A 66 5.58 -12.42 -3.91
C GLU A 66 6.24 -13.78 -4.17
N LEU A 67 5.77 -14.86 -3.52
CA LEU A 67 6.27 -16.21 -3.78
C LEU A 67 6.07 -16.61 -5.24
N LEU A 68 4.88 -16.35 -5.79
CA LEU A 68 4.59 -16.58 -7.20
C LEU A 68 5.46 -15.68 -8.10
N GLY A 69 5.59 -14.40 -7.77
CA GLY A 69 6.43 -13.46 -8.50
C GLY A 69 7.90 -13.88 -8.54
N ASN A 70 8.44 -14.40 -7.43
CA ASN A 70 9.81 -14.89 -7.34
C ASN A 70 10.00 -16.24 -8.06
N ALA A 71 8.97 -17.09 -8.08
CA ALA A 71 9.02 -18.38 -8.78
C ALA A 71 8.92 -18.24 -10.30
N PHE A 72 8.17 -17.24 -10.80
CA PHE A 72 7.82 -17.13 -12.22
C PHE A 72 8.39 -15.90 -12.95
N SER A 73 8.92 -14.87 -12.26
CA SER A 73 9.51 -13.70 -12.94
C SER A 73 11.05 -13.76 -12.94
N LYS A 74 11.64 -13.51 -14.11
CA LYS A 74 13.08 -13.21 -14.24
C LYS A 74 13.26 -11.69 -14.18
N GLY A 75 13.69 -11.19 -13.02
CA GLY A 75 13.98 -9.77 -12.79
C GLY A 75 12.74 -8.99 -12.39
N ASN A 76 12.42 -9.04 -11.10
CA ASN A 76 11.31 -8.26 -10.55
C ASN A 76 11.81 -6.82 -10.28
N GLU A 77 10.98 -5.79 -10.51
CA GLU A 77 11.33 -4.40 -10.11
C GLU A 77 11.60 -4.29 -8.59
N LEU A 78 11.01 -5.22 -7.82
CA LEU A 78 11.28 -5.43 -6.40
C LEU A 78 12.71 -5.88 -6.11
N ASP A 79 13.46 -6.46 -7.05
CA ASP A 79 14.85 -6.84 -6.81
C ASP A 79 15.78 -5.63 -6.62
N LYS A 80 15.36 -4.44 -7.09
CA LYS A 80 16.04 -3.16 -6.85
C LYS A 80 15.70 -2.55 -5.48
N ALA A 81 14.74 -3.12 -4.76
CA ALA A 81 14.28 -2.63 -3.46
C ALA A 81 15.19 -3.11 -2.32
N LEU A 82 15.54 -2.21 -1.42
CA LEU A 82 16.23 -2.62 -0.19
C LEU A 82 15.27 -3.44 0.69
N PRO A 83 15.77 -4.38 1.52
CA PRO A 83 14.91 -5.24 2.34
C PRO A 83 13.90 -4.48 3.20
N HIS A 84 14.27 -3.32 3.74
CA HIS A 84 13.38 -2.48 4.53
C HIS A 84 12.29 -1.78 3.69
N GLU A 85 12.58 -1.42 2.44
CA GLU A 85 11.61 -0.81 1.52
C GLU A 85 10.55 -1.84 1.12
N LYS A 86 10.95 -3.09 0.89
CA LYS A 86 10.01 -4.21 0.67
C LYS A 86 9.05 -4.36 1.86
N TRP A 87 9.58 -4.36 3.08
CA TRP A 87 8.76 -4.44 4.28
C TRP A 87 7.82 -3.26 4.45
N LEU A 88 8.27 -2.03 4.16
CA LEU A 88 7.43 -0.83 4.22
C LEU A 88 6.27 -0.90 3.24
N ILE A 89 6.51 -1.36 2.01
CA ILE A 89 5.45 -1.53 1.00
C ILE A 89 4.45 -2.60 1.45
N ARG A 90 4.93 -3.73 1.99
CA ARG A 90 4.06 -4.79 2.52
C ARG A 90 3.16 -4.27 3.64
N ILE A 91 3.76 -3.65 4.66
CA ILE A 91 3.01 -3.10 5.80
C ILE A 91 2.02 -2.04 5.33
N SER A 92 2.44 -1.16 4.42
CA SER A 92 1.56 -0.13 3.87
C SER A 92 0.40 -0.72 3.06
N ALA A 93 0.64 -1.77 2.28
CA ALA A 93 -0.41 -2.46 1.53
C ALA A 93 -1.41 -3.18 2.45
N ILE A 94 -0.91 -3.83 3.51
CA ILE A 94 -1.73 -4.46 4.55
C ILE A 94 -2.60 -3.40 5.23
N LEU A 95 -1.99 -2.33 5.75
CA LEU A 95 -2.71 -1.23 6.39
C LEU A 95 -3.72 -0.57 5.45
N PHE A 96 -3.36 -0.38 4.18
CA PHE A 96 -4.28 0.12 3.17
C PHE A 96 -5.52 -0.76 3.10
N LEU A 97 -5.35 -2.05 2.82
CA LEU A 97 -6.44 -3.00 2.60
C LEU A 97 -7.29 -3.20 3.86
N ASP A 98 -6.65 -3.36 5.01
CA ASP A 98 -7.33 -3.67 6.26
C ASP A 98 -8.28 -2.54 6.68
N PHE A 99 -7.78 -1.30 6.70
CA PHE A 99 -8.61 -0.14 7.05
C PHE A 99 -9.60 0.25 5.93
N TRP A 100 -9.27 -0.07 4.67
CA TRP A 100 -10.16 0.19 3.55
C TRP A 100 -11.34 -0.78 3.61
N LEU A 101 -11.10 -2.07 3.85
CA LEU A 101 -12.13 -3.09 4.00
C LEU A 101 -12.90 -2.93 5.32
N ALA A 102 -12.24 -2.68 6.44
CA ALA A 102 -12.88 -2.58 7.75
C ALA A 102 -13.51 -1.20 8.04
N LEU A 103 -13.58 -0.28 7.05
CA LEU A 103 -14.00 1.10 7.30
C LEU A 103 -15.39 1.17 8.00
N PRO A 104 -15.45 1.65 9.25
CA PRO A 104 -16.71 1.81 9.99
C PRO A 104 -17.58 2.93 9.40
N LYS A 105 -18.90 2.84 9.62
CA LYS A 105 -19.88 3.79 9.11
C LYS A 105 -19.79 5.17 9.78
N ASP A 106 -19.55 5.19 11.09
CA ASP A 106 -19.59 6.39 11.92
C ASP A 106 -18.19 7.01 12.07
N ASP A 107 -17.13 6.20 12.04
CA ASP A 107 -15.72 6.65 12.12
C ASP A 107 -15.02 6.70 10.75
N ARG A 108 -15.65 7.35 9.77
CA ARG A 108 -15.15 7.39 8.37
C ARG A 108 -13.78 8.06 8.23
N TRP A 109 -13.38 8.88 9.20
CA TRP A 109 -12.07 9.52 9.23
C TRP A 109 -10.92 8.50 9.21
N LEU A 110 -11.16 7.24 9.62
CA LEU A 110 -10.19 6.15 9.52
C LEU A 110 -9.76 5.83 8.08
N ILE A 111 -10.52 6.25 7.06
CA ILE A 111 -10.11 6.11 5.66
C ILE A 111 -8.81 6.86 5.35
N LEU A 112 -8.45 7.85 6.18
CA LEU A 112 -7.18 8.57 6.09
C LEU A 112 -5.99 7.64 6.36
N VAL A 113 -6.14 6.63 7.23
CA VAL A 113 -5.10 5.63 7.48
C VAL A 113 -4.81 4.88 6.19
N SER A 114 -5.85 4.35 5.54
CA SER A 114 -5.69 3.71 4.23
C SER A 114 -5.08 4.66 3.21
N TRP A 115 -5.61 5.87 3.08
CA TRP A 115 -5.11 6.83 2.09
C TRP A 115 -3.62 7.15 2.28
N LEU A 116 -3.20 7.45 3.52
CA LEU A 116 -1.79 7.71 3.84
C LEU A 116 -0.90 6.50 3.54
N SER A 117 -1.34 5.29 3.91
CA SER A 117 -0.61 4.07 3.57
C SER A 117 -0.49 3.86 2.05
N GLY A 118 -1.54 4.20 1.29
CA GLY A 118 -1.51 4.19 -0.18
C GLY A 118 -0.51 5.19 -0.75
N VAL A 119 -0.46 6.42 -0.23
CA VAL A 119 0.51 7.45 -0.65
C VAL A 119 1.94 7.04 -0.34
N VAL A 120 2.19 6.48 0.85
CA VAL A 120 3.51 5.96 1.23
C VAL A 120 3.93 4.83 0.31
N SER A 121 3.03 3.87 0.03
CA SER A 121 3.29 2.77 -0.90
C SER A 121 3.60 3.29 -2.31
N ALA A 122 2.83 4.26 -2.81
CA ALA A 122 3.07 4.92 -4.10
C ALA A 122 4.44 5.59 -4.17
N TYR A 123 4.84 6.28 -3.09
CA TYR A 123 6.15 6.93 -3.00
C TYR A 123 7.28 5.91 -3.15
N TYR A 124 7.26 4.82 -2.36
CA TYR A 124 8.32 3.81 -2.41
C TYR A 124 8.32 3.05 -3.74
N THR A 125 7.17 2.73 -4.31
CA THR A 125 7.09 2.12 -5.65
C THR A 125 7.76 2.98 -6.71
N VAL A 126 7.42 4.27 -6.78
CA VAL A 126 8.01 5.17 -7.79
C VAL A 126 9.48 5.47 -7.48
N LYS A 127 9.85 5.58 -6.21
CA LYS A 127 11.25 5.71 -5.78
C LYS A 127 12.11 4.57 -6.34
N MET A 128 11.65 3.34 -6.22
CA MET A 128 12.36 2.16 -6.72
C MET A 128 12.43 2.12 -8.25
N GLN A 129 11.37 2.53 -8.94
CA GLN A 129 11.34 2.59 -10.41
C GLN A 129 12.33 3.63 -10.96
N LEU A 130 12.46 4.77 -10.29
CA LEU A 130 13.36 5.85 -10.68
C LEU A 130 14.80 5.65 -10.21
N ARG A 131 15.07 4.62 -9.41
CA ARG A 131 16.41 4.32 -8.90
C ARG A 131 17.32 3.90 -10.05
N MET A 132 18.36 4.71 -10.28
CA MET A 132 19.40 4.41 -11.25
C MET A 132 20.42 3.42 -10.64
N VAL A 133 20.95 2.54 -11.49
CA VAL A 133 21.98 1.58 -11.10
C VAL A 133 23.28 2.03 -11.76
N ASP A 134 24.28 2.40 -10.97
CA ASP A 134 25.61 2.64 -11.50
C ASP A 134 26.28 1.29 -11.77
N LEU A 135 26.46 0.99 -13.06
CA LEU A 135 27.34 -0.06 -13.54
C LEU A 135 28.77 0.47 -13.47
N VAL A 136 29.45 0.24 -12.34
CA VAL A 136 30.91 0.31 -12.26
C VAL A 136 31.47 -1.04 -12.65
#